data_AF-A0A6G3MKX1-F1
#
_entry.id   AF-A0A6G3MKX1-F1
#
_cell.length_a   1.000
_cell.length_b   1.000
_cell.length_c   1.000
_cell.angle_alpha   90.00
_cell.angle_beta   90.00
_cell.angle_gamma   90.00
#
_symmetry.space_group_name_H-M   'P 1'
#
loop_
_entity.id
_entity.type
_entity.pdbx_description
1 polymer ?
#
loop_
_entity_poly.entity_id
_entity_poly.type
_entity_poly.pdbx_seq_one_letter_code
_entity_poly.pdbx_strand_id
1 'polypeptide(L)'
;EVKEFVSKEVKSTLGSNPHLSPWVLINDTLPDGQKESDLISELIYVIQGIDGLFISYNFSIEKYNINPKLDLPQPVKALIFRICELGYLYRHLNDFCSKSDIDKNAGLVKQSFTLSVKSYLDEYICLMAMIDSELLRELKNSSSLTTGLPHIMVLTLESLRKFMYLFSATKKCEGHVGGALISVIYKFSVIGE
;
A
#
# COMPACT_ATOMS: atom_id res chain seq x y z
N GLU A 1 3.84 -4.20 -34.44
CA GLU A 1 4.20 -2.82 -34.81
C GLU A 1 3.82 -1.77 -33.76
N VAL A 2 2.56 -1.67 -33.32
CA VAL A 2 2.13 -0.65 -32.33
C VAL A 2 2.91 -0.68 -31.00
N LYS A 3 3.19 -1.88 -30.45
CA LYS A 3 3.98 -2.06 -29.21
C LYS A 3 5.42 -1.55 -29.30
N GLU A 4 6.02 -1.66 -30.49
CA GLU A 4 7.41 -1.24 -30.71
C GLU A 4 7.51 0.27 -30.95
N PHE A 5 6.44 0.84 -31.50
CA PHE A 5 6.31 2.26 -31.79
C PHE A 5 6.17 3.07 -30.49
N VAL A 6 5.26 2.67 -29.59
CA VAL A 6 5.06 3.33 -28.28
C VAL A 6 6.32 3.28 -27.41
N SER A 7 7.01 2.14 -27.37
CA SER A 7 8.27 2.00 -26.62
C SER A 7 9.42 2.82 -27.20
N LYS A 8 9.46 3.03 -28.54
CA LYS A 8 10.44 3.91 -29.20
C LYS A 8 10.12 5.38 -28.99
N GLU A 9 8.85 5.76 -29.03
CA GLU A 9 8.42 7.14 -28.85
C GLU A 9 8.73 7.63 -27.44
N VAL A 10 8.39 6.83 -26.42
CA VAL A 10 8.70 7.10 -25.00
C VAL A 10 10.22 7.25 -24.77
N LYS A 11 11.04 6.44 -25.42
CA LYS A 11 12.51 6.56 -25.35
C LYS A 11 13.04 7.80 -26.10
N SER A 12 12.39 8.19 -27.19
CA SER A 12 12.72 9.39 -27.98
C SER A 12 12.41 10.68 -27.22
N THR A 13 11.25 10.76 -26.54
CA THR A 13 10.89 11.89 -25.67
C THR A 13 11.76 11.98 -24.42
N LEU A 14 12.14 10.85 -23.82
CA LEU A 14 13.13 10.80 -22.72
C LEU A 14 14.52 11.30 -23.13
N GLY A 15 14.93 11.05 -24.39
CA GLY A 15 16.20 11.57 -24.93
C GLY A 15 16.17 13.07 -25.23
N SER A 16 14.99 13.65 -25.45
CA SER A 16 14.85 15.05 -25.88
C SER A 16 14.71 16.04 -24.71
N ASN A 17 14.29 15.59 -23.52
CA ASN A 17 14.09 16.45 -22.36
C ASN A 17 14.55 15.79 -21.04
N PRO A 18 15.84 15.92 -20.65
CA PRO A 18 16.39 15.29 -19.44
C PRO A 18 15.83 15.85 -18.11
N HIS A 19 15.06 16.94 -18.14
CA HIS A 19 14.39 17.52 -16.97
C HIS A 19 12.93 17.09 -16.83
N LEU A 20 12.37 16.34 -17.78
CA LEU A 20 11.00 15.87 -17.69
C LEU A 20 10.95 14.66 -16.77
N SER A 21 10.32 14.84 -15.61
CA SER A 21 10.20 13.76 -14.63
C SER A 21 9.50 12.56 -15.29
N PRO A 22 9.96 11.31 -15.08
CA PRO A 22 9.38 10.10 -15.67
C PRO A 22 7.85 9.98 -15.48
N TRP A 23 7.30 10.74 -14.54
CA TRP A 23 5.88 10.83 -14.19
C TRP A 23 5.01 11.55 -15.23
N VAL A 24 5.56 12.47 -16.04
CA VAL A 24 4.78 13.14 -17.10
C VAL A 24 4.31 12.16 -18.19
N LEU A 25 5.04 11.05 -18.36
CA LEU A 25 4.73 10.02 -19.36
C LEU A 25 3.55 9.11 -18.97
N ILE A 26 3.08 9.15 -17.72
CA ILE A 26 1.95 8.31 -17.28
C ILE A 26 0.63 8.78 -17.88
N ASN A 27 0.47 10.09 -18.12
CA ASN A 27 -0.74 10.63 -18.74
C ASN A 27 -0.98 10.12 -20.18
N ASP A 28 0.09 9.74 -20.90
CA ASP A 28 0.02 9.32 -22.31
C ASP A 28 -0.01 7.79 -22.50
N THR A 29 0.22 7.00 -21.44
CA THR A 29 0.46 5.54 -21.58
C THR A 29 -0.73 4.66 -21.14
N LEU A 30 -1.82 5.24 -20.62
CA LEU A 30 -3.00 4.46 -20.23
C LEU A 30 -3.90 4.16 -21.45
N PRO A 31 -4.13 2.88 -21.82
CA PRO A 31 -5.08 2.54 -22.87
C PRO A 31 -6.52 2.89 -22.43
N ASP A 32 -7.35 3.34 -23.39
CA ASP A 32 -8.79 3.66 -23.25
C ASP A 32 -9.17 4.98 -22.52
N GLY A 33 -8.26 5.95 -22.40
CA GLY A 33 -8.62 7.26 -21.81
C GLY A 33 -8.79 7.24 -20.28
N GLN A 34 -8.30 6.18 -19.64
CA GLN A 34 -8.17 6.10 -18.19
C GLN A 34 -7.09 7.07 -17.72
N LYS A 35 -7.34 7.76 -16.62
CA LYS A 35 -6.45 8.82 -16.11
C LYS A 35 -5.58 8.26 -14.99
N GLU A 36 -4.42 8.87 -14.77
CA GLU A 36 -3.56 8.58 -13.60
C GLU A 36 -4.36 8.58 -12.28
N SER A 37 -5.39 9.43 -12.21
CA SER A 37 -6.33 9.50 -11.09
C SER A 37 -7.02 8.18 -10.76
N ASP A 38 -7.39 7.38 -11.77
CA ASP A 38 -8.13 6.13 -11.55
C ASP A 38 -7.22 5.07 -10.92
N LEU A 39 -5.96 5.01 -11.38
CA LEU A 39 -4.95 4.14 -10.81
C LEU A 39 -4.59 4.55 -9.38
N ILE A 40 -4.51 5.86 -9.11
CA ILE A 40 -4.26 6.40 -7.78
C ILE A 40 -5.40 6.04 -6.82
N SER A 41 -6.66 6.31 -7.19
CA SER A 41 -7.81 5.96 -6.37
C SER A 41 -7.87 4.47 -6.09
N GLU A 42 -7.58 3.65 -7.10
CA GLU A 42 -7.50 2.20 -6.90
C GLU A 42 -6.38 1.80 -5.94
N LEU A 43 -5.22 2.45 -6.02
CA LEU A 43 -4.11 2.19 -5.11
C LEU A 43 -4.47 2.50 -3.65
N ILE A 44 -5.27 3.55 -3.41
CA ILE A 44 -5.79 3.89 -2.08
C ILE A 44 -6.70 2.76 -1.53
N TYR A 45 -7.49 2.11 -2.38
CA TYR A 45 -8.27 0.93 -1.96
C TYR A 45 -7.36 -0.29 -1.70
N VAL A 46 -6.36 -0.51 -2.55
CA VAL A 46 -5.40 -1.63 -2.42
C VAL A 46 -4.62 -1.59 -1.12
N ILE A 47 -4.16 -0.41 -0.68
CA ILE A 47 -3.43 -0.25 0.59
C ILE A 47 -4.32 -0.41 1.83
N GLN A 48 -5.65 -0.44 1.65
CA GLN A 48 -6.64 -0.80 2.68
C GLN A 48 -7.04 -2.28 2.60
N GLY A 49 -6.34 -3.08 1.77
CA GLY A 49 -6.64 -4.50 1.60
C GLY A 49 -7.89 -4.79 0.77
N ILE A 50 -8.33 -3.85 -0.07
CA ILE A 50 -9.44 -4.04 -1.00
C ILE A 50 -8.87 -4.27 -2.40
N ASP A 51 -9.31 -5.31 -3.10
CA ASP A 51 -8.86 -5.60 -4.46
C ASP A 51 -9.55 -4.70 -5.49
N GLY A 52 -8.80 -4.31 -6.53
CA GLY A 52 -9.29 -3.47 -7.62
C GLY A 52 -9.22 -4.14 -9.00
N LEU A 53 -9.49 -3.36 -10.04
CA LEU A 53 -9.53 -3.80 -11.44
C LEU A 53 -8.13 -3.86 -12.09
N PHE A 54 -7.26 -2.93 -11.70
CA PHE A 54 -5.88 -2.79 -12.14
C PHE A 54 -4.92 -3.60 -11.29
N ILE A 55 -5.15 -3.68 -9.99
CA ILE A 55 -4.27 -4.28 -9.00
C ILE A 55 -5.09 -5.20 -8.13
N SER A 56 -4.73 -6.48 -8.12
CA SER A 56 -5.39 -7.49 -7.30
C SER A 56 -4.38 -8.34 -6.54
N TYR A 57 -4.77 -8.75 -5.34
CA TYR A 57 -3.99 -9.65 -4.51
C TYR A 57 -4.26 -11.10 -4.92
N ASN A 58 -3.18 -11.83 -5.21
CA ASN A 58 -3.27 -13.25 -5.46
C ASN A 58 -2.91 -14.02 -4.19
N PHE A 59 -3.93 -14.61 -3.58
CA PHE A 59 -3.82 -15.39 -2.34
C PHE A 59 -2.93 -16.65 -2.49
N SER A 60 -2.83 -17.24 -3.68
CA SER A 60 -2.02 -18.45 -3.89
C SER A 60 -0.52 -18.19 -3.87
N ILE A 61 -0.09 -17.01 -4.34
CA ILE A 61 1.33 -16.62 -4.39
C ILE A 61 1.69 -15.54 -3.36
N GLU A 62 0.71 -15.10 -2.57
CA GLU A 62 0.82 -14.04 -1.56
C GLU A 62 1.42 -12.73 -2.09
N LYS A 63 1.04 -12.35 -3.31
CA LYS A 63 1.58 -11.16 -3.98
C LYS A 63 0.50 -10.42 -4.75
N TYR A 64 0.69 -9.10 -4.85
CA TYR A 64 -0.09 -8.27 -5.75
C TYR A 64 0.34 -8.50 -7.21
N ASN A 65 -0.64 -8.50 -8.10
CA ASN A 65 -0.43 -8.51 -9.53
C ASN A 65 -1.05 -7.27 -10.16
N ILE A 66 -0.35 -6.70 -11.13
CA ILE A 66 -0.85 -5.61 -11.97
C ILE A 66 -1.46 -6.25 -13.21
N ASN A 67 -2.63 -5.77 -13.62
CA ASN A 67 -3.35 -6.23 -14.79
C ASN A 67 -2.44 -6.10 -16.04
N PRO A 68 -2.21 -7.18 -16.80
CA PRO A 68 -1.34 -7.15 -17.98
C PRO A 68 -1.79 -6.19 -19.08
N LYS A 69 -3.04 -5.73 -19.04
CA LYS A 69 -3.59 -4.73 -19.97
C LYS A 69 -3.00 -3.33 -19.74
N LEU A 70 -2.45 -3.05 -18.56
CA LEU A 70 -1.79 -1.80 -18.24
C LEU A 70 -0.31 -1.84 -18.68
N ASP A 71 0.01 -1.15 -19.77
CA ASP A 71 1.38 -1.05 -20.26
C ASP A 71 2.19 0.00 -19.51
N LEU A 72 2.42 -0.22 -18.21
CA LEU A 72 3.17 0.75 -17.38
C LEU A 72 4.69 0.58 -17.52
N PRO A 73 5.47 1.68 -17.53
CA PRO A 73 6.92 1.61 -17.45
C PRO A 73 7.42 0.89 -16.18
N GLN A 74 8.57 0.22 -16.28
CA GLN A 74 9.11 -0.57 -15.16
C GLN A 74 9.32 0.23 -13.85
N PRO A 75 9.80 1.50 -13.86
CA PRO A 75 9.92 2.29 -12.64
C PRO A 75 8.57 2.56 -11.94
N VAL A 76 7.50 2.74 -12.73
CA VAL A 76 6.14 2.98 -12.23
C VAL A 76 5.59 1.70 -11.59
N LYS A 77 5.78 0.55 -12.25
CA LYS A 77 5.43 -0.76 -11.69
C LYS A 77 6.14 -1.00 -10.36
N ALA A 78 7.44 -0.71 -10.28
CA ALA A 78 8.21 -0.86 -9.05
C ALA A 78 7.67 0.03 -7.92
N LEU A 79 7.28 1.26 -8.22
CA LEU A 79 6.67 2.17 -7.25
C LEU A 79 5.32 1.64 -6.75
N ILE A 80 4.45 1.20 -7.66
CA ILE A 80 3.15 0.59 -7.33
C ILE A 80 3.35 -0.60 -6.41
N PHE A 81 4.23 -1.55 -6.78
CA PHE A 81 4.48 -2.72 -5.94
C PHE A 81 5.00 -2.38 -4.54
N ARG A 82 5.85 -1.34 -4.43
CA ARG A 82 6.34 -0.88 -3.14
C ARG A 82 5.23 -0.23 -2.29
N ILE A 83 4.26 0.44 -2.91
CA ILE A 83 3.07 0.93 -2.20
C ILE A 83 2.15 -0.25 -1.83
N CYS A 84 1.97 -1.23 -2.70
CA CYS A 84 1.16 -2.43 -2.44
C CYS A 84 1.69 -3.29 -1.29
N GLU A 85 2.98 -3.21 -0.96
CA GLU A 85 3.54 -3.86 0.24
C GLU A 85 2.80 -3.44 1.52
N LEU A 86 2.33 -2.19 1.57
CA LEU A 86 1.51 -1.71 2.69
C LEU A 86 0.17 -2.44 2.76
N GLY A 87 -0.48 -2.65 1.61
CA GLY A 87 -1.72 -3.44 1.53
C GLY A 87 -1.51 -4.90 1.96
N TYR A 88 -0.35 -5.48 1.65
CA TYR A 88 0.01 -6.82 2.09
C TYR A 88 0.10 -6.89 3.62
N LEU A 89 0.81 -5.94 4.24
CA LEU A 89 0.94 -5.85 5.70
C LEU A 89 -0.41 -5.58 6.37
N TYR A 90 -1.22 -4.69 5.80
CA TYR A 90 -2.58 -4.41 6.27
C TYR A 90 -3.41 -5.68 6.34
N ARG A 91 -3.45 -6.47 5.25
CA ARG A 91 -4.21 -7.73 5.19
C ARG A 91 -3.78 -8.70 6.29
N HIS A 92 -2.47 -8.84 6.51
CA HIS A 92 -1.95 -9.73 7.54
C HIS A 92 -2.28 -9.28 8.96
N LEU A 93 -2.16 -7.97 9.23
CA LEU A 93 -2.50 -7.41 10.53
C LEU A 93 -4.01 -7.50 10.79
N ASN A 94 -4.82 -7.24 9.76
CA ASN A 94 -6.28 -7.36 9.85
C ASN A 94 -6.72 -8.82 10.07
N ASP A 95 -6.08 -9.78 9.40
CA ASP A 95 -6.30 -11.22 9.63
C ASP A 95 -5.88 -11.64 11.05
N PHE A 96 -4.75 -11.13 11.56
CA PHE A 96 -4.34 -11.34 12.95
C PHE A 96 -5.40 -10.84 13.94
N CYS A 97 -5.92 -9.62 13.75
CA CYS A 97 -6.99 -9.06 14.57
C CYS A 97 -8.27 -9.91 14.49
N SER A 98 -8.66 -10.32 13.28
CA SER A 98 -9.86 -11.13 13.03
C SER A 98 -9.79 -12.50 13.71
N LYS A 99 -8.62 -13.14 13.71
CA LYS A 99 -8.39 -14.42 14.41
C LYS A 99 -8.51 -14.27 15.93
N SER A 100 -8.03 -13.17 16.49
CA SER A 100 -8.14 -12.93 17.93
C SER A 100 -9.57 -12.61 18.38
N ASP A 101 -10.41 -12.03 17.54
CA ASP A 101 -11.83 -11.79 17.85
C ASP A 101 -12.62 -13.12 18.00
N ILE A 102 -12.15 -14.19 17.35
CA ILE A 102 -12.75 -15.53 17.41
C ILE A 102 -12.24 -16.33 18.62
N ASP A 103 -10.98 -16.12 19.02
CA ASP A 103 -10.31 -16.83 20.11
C ASP A 103 -10.73 -16.30 21.49
N LYS A 104 -11.88 -16.76 22.00
CA LYS A 104 -12.40 -16.40 23.34
C LYS A 104 -11.49 -16.86 24.50
N ASN A 105 -10.53 -17.74 24.23
CA ASN A 105 -9.56 -18.23 25.21
C ASN A 105 -8.25 -17.42 25.18
N ALA A 106 -8.14 -16.40 24.33
CA ALA A 106 -7.02 -15.48 24.34
C ALA A 106 -6.92 -14.80 25.72
N GLY A 107 -5.76 -14.92 26.39
CA GLY A 107 -5.55 -14.22 27.66
C GLY A 107 -5.62 -12.70 27.53
N LEU A 108 -5.93 -11.99 28.62
CA LEU A 108 -6.13 -10.53 28.64
C LEU A 108 -5.00 -9.73 27.99
N VAL A 109 -3.74 -10.18 28.15
CA VAL A 109 -2.57 -9.55 27.52
C VAL A 109 -2.65 -9.62 25.99
N LYS A 110 -3.03 -10.77 25.43
CA LYS A 110 -3.17 -10.99 23.99
C LYS A 110 -4.32 -10.17 23.43
N GLN A 111 -5.43 -10.10 24.17
CA GLN A 111 -6.57 -9.25 23.80
C GLN A 111 -6.18 -7.77 23.79
N SER A 112 -5.52 -7.28 24.85
CA SER A 112 -5.06 -5.89 24.91
C SER A 112 -4.09 -5.56 23.79
N PHE A 113 -3.14 -6.44 23.49
CA PHE A 113 -2.20 -6.25 22.37
C PHE A 113 -2.93 -6.18 21.02
N THR A 114 -3.85 -7.12 20.78
CA THR A 114 -4.66 -7.15 19.55
C THR A 114 -5.52 -5.89 19.41
N LEU A 115 -6.15 -5.43 20.49
CA LEU A 115 -6.92 -4.19 20.49
C LEU A 115 -6.06 -2.98 20.16
N SER A 116 -4.82 -2.91 20.65
CA SER A 116 -3.88 -1.84 20.28
C SER A 116 -3.52 -1.88 18.80
N VAL A 117 -3.28 -3.07 18.22
CA VAL A 117 -3.04 -3.22 16.78
C VAL A 117 -4.27 -2.78 15.97
N LYS A 118 -5.47 -3.22 16.37
CA LYS A 118 -6.74 -2.87 15.72
C LYS A 118 -7.00 -1.37 15.73
N SER A 119 -6.81 -0.71 16.88
CA SER A 119 -6.92 0.75 17.00
C SER A 119 -6.02 1.47 16.00
N TYR A 120 -4.79 0.99 15.82
CA TYR A 120 -3.87 1.58 14.87
C TYR A 120 -4.28 1.35 13.40
N LEU A 121 -4.86 0.20 13.08
CA LEU A 121 -5.44 -0.05 11.74
C LEU A 121 -6.64 0.88 11.47
N ASP A 122 -7.50 1.09 12.47
CA ASP A 122 -8.67 1.97 12.35
C ASP A 122 -8.24 3.44 12.14
N GLU A 123 -7.24 3.91 12.89
CA GLU A 123 -6.63 5.24 12.69
C GLU A 123 -6.03 5.39 11.28
N TYR A 124 -5.38 4.33 10.78
CA TYR A 124 -4.82 4.31 9.44
C TYR A 124 -5.88 4.43 8.34
N ILE A 125 -7.03 3.74 8.47
CA ILE A 125 -8.15 3.87 7.51
C ILE A 125 -8.68 5.31 7.49
N CYS A 126 -8.83 5.93 8.66
CA CYS A 126 -9.23 7.33 8.77
C CYS A 126 -8.23 8.27 8.08
N LEU A 127 -6.92 8.03 8.21
CA LEU A 127 -5.90 8.77 7.49
C LEU A 127 -6.03 8.58 5.96
N MET A 128 -6.27 7.36 5.49
CA MET A 128 -6.46 7.09 4.06
C MET A 128 -7.71 7.79 3.50
N ALA A 129 -8.81 7.82 4.26
CA ALA A 129 -10.02 8.54 3.87
C ALA A 129 -9.80 10.08 3.76
N MET A 130 -8.93 10.63 4.62
CA MET A 130 -8.52 12.04 4.52
C MET A 130 -7.73 12.29 3.22
N ILE A 131 -6.78 11.40 2.89
CA ILE A 131 -5.98 11.50 1.67
C ILE A 131 -6.86 11.38 0.42
N ASP A 132 -7.81 10.44 0.42
CA ASP A 132 -8.77 10.26 -0.67
C ASP A 132 -9.64 11.51 -0.89
N SER A 133 -10.09 12.13 0.21
CA SER A 133 -10.85 13.38 0.17
C SER A 133 -10.04 14.54 -0.42
N GLU A 134 -8.75 14.63 -0.08
CA GLU A 134 -7.84 15.64 -0.64
C GLU A 134 -7.63 15.42 -2.13
N LEU A 135 -7.36 14.18 -2.53
CA LEU A 135 -7.20 13.80 -3.94
C LEU A 135 -8.44 14.17 -4.76
N LEU A 136 -9.63 13.84 -4.26
CA LEU A 136 -10.90 14.16 -4.94
C LEU A 136 -11.11 15.67 -5.08
N ARG A 137 -10.63 16.47 -4.12
CA ARG A 137 -10.67 17.93 -4.18
C ARG A 137 -9.71 18.48 -5.23
N GLU A 138 -8.48 17.98 -5.29
CA GLU A 138 -7.50 18.38 -6.31
C GLU A 138 -7.98 18.05 -7.73
N LEU A 139 -8.57 16.86 -7.92
CA LEU A 139 -9.12 16.44 -9.22
C LEU A 139 -10.24 17.37 -9.72
N LYS A 140 -11.07 17.91 -8.81
CA LYS A 140 -12.14 18.86 -9.17
C LYS A 140 -11.62 20.23 -9.55
N ASN A 141 -10.51 20.67 -8.94
CA ASN A 141 -10.00 22.02 -9.09
C ASN A 141 -9.20 22.25 -10.39
N SER A 142 -8.94 21.21 -11.20
CA SER A 142 -8.22 21.29 -12.50
C SER A 142 -6.84 21.99 -12.43
N SER A 143 -6.34 22.30 -11.24
CA SER A 143 -4.98 22.71 -10.99
C SER A 143 -4.12 21.46 -11.10
N SER A 144 -3.13 21.47 -12.01
CA SER A 144 -2.05 20.48 -12.17
C SER A 144 -1.99 19.50 -11.00
N LEU A 145 -2.31 18.21 -11.23
CA LEU A 145 -2.31 17.16 -10.21
C LEU A 145 -0.98 17.18 -9.45
N THR A 146 -0.95 17.83 -8.30
CA THR A 146 0.24 17.92 -7.45
C THR A 146 0.48 16.61 -6.71
N THR A 147 -0.55 15.78 -6.61
CA THR A 147 -0.59 14.48 -5.94
C THR A 147 -0.34 13.32 -6.92
N GLY A 148 0.87 13.24 -7.48
CA GLY A 148 1.28 12.05 -8.24
C GLY A 148 1.52 10.82 -7.34
N LEU A 149 1.71 9.63 -7.95
CA LEU A 149 2.10 8.40 -7.23
C LEU A 149 3.25 8.58 -6.19
N PRO A 150 4.30 9.39 -6.44
CA PRO A 150 5.35 9.64 -5.44
C PRO A 150 4.85 10.37 -4.19
N HIS A 151 3.82 11.22 -4.32
CA HIS A 151 3.25 11.91 -3.17
C HIS A 151 2.60 10.90 -2.22
N ILE A 152 1.81 9.95 -2.76
CA ILE A 152 1.22 8.86 -1.98
C ILE A 152 2.27 7.99 -1.34
N MET A 153 3.36 7.68 -2.06
CA MET A 153 4.49 6.97 -1.48
C MET A 153 5.08 7.70 -0.26
N VAL A 154 5.26 9.02 -0.36
CA VAL A 154 5.78 9.82 0.75
C VAL A 154 4.81 9.86 1.93
N LEU A 155 3.50 9.98 1.67
CA LEU A 155 2.48 9.94 2.71
C LEU A 155 2.42 8.59 3.43
N THR A 156 2.61 7.50 2.69
CA THR A 156 2.49 6.12 3.21
C THR A 156 3.78 5.60 3.85
N LEU A 157 4.91 6.29 3.69
CA LEU A 157 6.22 5.87 4.17
C LEU A 157 6.30 5.69 5.68
N GLU A 158 5.65 6.55 6.46
CA GLU A 158 5.62 6.43 7.92
C GLU A 158 4.75 5.24 8.35
N SER A 159 3.57 5.09 7.76
CA SER A 159 2.65 3.98 7.99
C SER A 159 3.33 2.65 7.67
N LEU A 160 4.08 2.57 6.58
CA LEU A 160 4.82 1.37 6.18
C LEU A 160 5.79 0.89 7.26
N ARG A 161 6.58 1.80 7.86
CA ARG A 161 7.53 1.43 8.92
C ARG A 161 6.80 0.88 10.16
N LYS A 162 5.72 1.56 10.56
CA LYS A 162 4.89 1.14 11.69
C LYS A 162 4.23 -0.21 11.43
N PHE A 163 3.72 -0.44 10.23
CA PHE A 163 3.11 -1.71 9.81
C PHE A 163 4.14 -2.85 9.83
N MET A 164 5.35 -2.64 9.31
CA MET A 164 6.41 -3.67 9.37
C MET A 164 6.79 -4.01 10.81
N TYR A 165 6.88 -2.99 11.68
CA TYR A 165 7.14 -3.19 13.10
C TYR A 165 6.04 -4.01 13.77
N LEU A 166 4.77 -3.62 13.57
CA LEU A 166 3.61 -4.35 14.11
C LEU A 166 3.53 -5.77 13.56
N PHE A 167 3.77 -5.98 12.27
CA PHE A 167 3.77 -7.30 11.65
C PHE A 167 4.87 -8.21 12.24
N SER A 168 6.06 -7.66 12.45
CA SER A 168 7.15 -8.41 13.09
C SER A 168 6.82 -8.73 14.55
N ALA A 169 6.20 -7.79 15.28
CA ALA A 169 5.74 -7.99 16.64
C ALA A 169 4.67 -9.10 16.71
N THR A 170 3.65 -9.07 15.86
CA THR A 170 2.56 -10.06 15.86
C THR A 170 3.09 -11.45 15.54
N LYS A 171 4.04 -11.58 14.61
CA LYS A 171 4.71 -12.85 14.30
C LYS A 171 5.49 -13.42 15.48
N LYS A 172 6.20 -12.59 16.24
CA LYS A 172 6.92 -13.06 17.44
C LYS A 172 6.00 -13.40 18.61
N CYS A 173 4.88 -12.69 18.71
CA CYS A 173 3.86 -12.92 19.73
C CYS A 173 3.00 -14.17 19.45
N GLU A 174 3.05 -14.71 18.23
CA GLU A 174 2.33 -15.92 17.86
C GLU A 174 2.76 -17.10 18.76
N GLY A 175 1.77 -17.84 19.27
CA GLY A 175 1.98 -18.99 20.17
C GLY A 175 2.28 -18.67 21.64
N HIS A 176 2.46 -17.40 22.02
CA HIS A 176 2.74 -17.01 23.41
C HIS A 176 1.48 -16.49 24.12
N VAL A 177 1.35 -16.80 25.42
CA VAL A 177 0.21 -16.38 26.25
C VAL A 177 0.67 -15.84 27.60
N GLY A 178 -0.11 -14.92 28.19
CA GLY A 178 0.12 -14.39 29.54
C GLY A 178 1.46 -13.66 29.69
N GLY A 179 2.19 -13.96 30.76
CA GLY A 179 3.47 -13.30 31.07
C GLY A 179 4.60 -13.58 30.07
N ALA A 180 4.54 -14.72 29.35
CA ALA A 180 5.50 -15.01 28.28
C ALA A 180 5.34 -14.02 27.12
N LEU A 181 4.10 -13.66 26.78
CA LEU A 181 3.80 -12.64 25.76
C LEU A 181 4.34 -11.26 26.16
N ILE A 182 4.15 -10.86 27.42
CA ILE A 182 4.70 -9.59 27.94
C ILE A 182 6.23 -9.57 27.81
N SER A 183 6.89 -10.69 28.13
CA SER A 183 8.34 -10.81 28.05
C SER A 183 8.83 -10.66 26.61
N VAL A 184 8.12 -11.24 25.64
CA VAL A 184 8.40 -11.08 24.21
C VAL A 184 8.20 -9.64 23.75
N ILE A 185 7.08 -9.00 24.13
CA ILE A 185 6.80 -7.60 23.79
C ILE A 185 7.84 -6.66 24.39
N TYR A 186 8.25 -6.88 25.65
CA TYR A 186 9.29 -6.10 26.30
C TYR A 186 10.62 -6.25 25.57
N LYS A 187 11.02 -7.49 25.25
CA LYS A 187 12.23 -7.76 24.48
C LYS A 187 12.18 -7.06 23.10
N PHE A 188 11.04 -7.12 22.43
CA PHE A 188 10.82 -6.45 21.14
C PHE A 188 10.93 -4.92 21.25
N SER A 189 10.36 -4.33 22.31
CA SER A 189 10.39 -2.88 22.56
C SER A 189 11.79 -2.35 22.89
N VAL A 190 12.58 -3.11 23.67
CA VAL A 190 13.92 -2.70 24.10
C VAL A 190 14.98 -2.93 23.02
N ILE A 191 14.88 -4.03 22.28
CA ILE A 191 15.93 -4.47 21.36
C ILE A 191 15.60 -4.08 19.91
N GLY A 192 14.33 -3.91 19.56
CA GLY A 192 13.89 -3.63 18.19
C GLY A 192 14.04 -4.82 17.23
N GLU A 193 14.50 -5.97 17.72
CA GLU A 193 14.55 -7.24 16.98
C GLU A 193 13.20 -7.92 17.00
#